data_AF-A0A2S9XBF4-F1
#
_entry.id   AF-A0A2S9XBF4-F1
#
_cell.length_a   1.000
_cell.length_b   1.000
_cell.length_c   1.000
_cell.angle_alpha   90.00
_cell.angle_beta   90.00
_cell.angle_gamma   90.00
#
_symmetry.space_group_name_H-M   'P 1'
#
loop_
_entity.id
_entity.type
_entity.pdbx_description
1 polymer ?
#
loop_
_entity_poly.entity_id
_entity_poly.type
_entity_poly.pdbx_seq_one_letter_code
_entity_poly.pdbx_strand_id
1 'polypeptide(L)'
;MPLPRKKTFVVFKEAPKLGPYDERPMLPDAVQTQVCLSRNDGPQPFFLICEKDTLLAVFSGTGKVEFKDTGVHYFSLEPGDHVYVPAGAPTRLTALTETIIMRYKAREPGLEGVAWYCESCGAELYRHVFDTAQTHPQEGYLAGCEAFNADEARRSCACGATHPPVDLAPYRWAELAGQLRA
;
A
#
# COMPACT_ATOMS: atom_id res chain seq x y z
N MET A 1 -1.88 -9.14 -20.84
CA MET A 1 -1.15 -10.43 -20.79
C MET A 1 -1.15 -10.86 -19.34
N PRO A 2 -1.51 -12.12 -19.01
CA PRO A 2 -1.51 -12.62 -17.65
C PRO A 2 -0.13 -12.45 -17.00
N LEU A 3 -0.10 -12.12 -15.71
CA LEU A 3 1.13 -11.85 -14.98
C LEU A 3 1.47 -13.05 -14.07
N PRO A 4 2.27 -14.02 -14.56
CA PRO A 4 2.47 -15.26 -13.83
C PRO A 4 3.22 -15.03 -12.51
N ARG A 5 2.75 -15.72 -11.48
CA ARG A 5 3.44 -15.81 -10.19
C ARG A 5 4.64 -16.75 -10.29
N LYS A 6 5.67 -16.48 -9.49
CA LYS A 6 7.00 -17.09 -9.62
C LYS A 6 7.34 -17.86 -8.35
N LYS A 7 7.75 -19.12 -8.51
CA LYS A 7 8.27 -19.92 -7.39
C LYS A 7 9.59 -19.37 -6.86
N THR A 8 10.42 -18.83 -7.76
CA THR A 8 11.69 -18.18 -7.45
C THR A 8 11.83 -16.92 -8.30
N PHE A 9 12.40 -15.86 -7.72
CA PHE A 9 12.69 -14.62 -8.42
C PHE A 9 13.84 -13.88 -7.73
N VAL A 10 14.48 -12.97 -8.47
CA VAL A 10 15.50 -12.07 -7.91
C VAL A 10 14.87 -10.69 -7.81
N VAL A 11 14.78 -10.16 -6.59
CA VAL A 11 14.07 -8.89 -6.29
C VAL A 11 14.51 -7.77 -7.23
N PHE A 12 15.82 -7.53 -7.34
CA PHE A 12 16.36 -6.46 -8.20
C PHE A 12 16.15 -6.66 -9.70
N LYS A 13 15.87 -7.89 -10.16
CA LYS A 13 15.49 -8.15 -11.57
C LYS A 13 14.00 -7.92 -11.82
N GLU A 14 13.17 -7.97 -10.78
CA GLU A 14 11.72 -7.80 -10.89
C GLU A 14 11.28 -6.37 -10.61
N ALA A 15 11.92 -5.68 -9.68
CA ALA A 15 11.54 -4.33 -9.26
C ALA A 15 11.44 -3.29 -10.40
N PRO A 16 12.34 -3.25 -11.42
CA PRO A 16 12.21 -2.30 -12.53
C PRO A 16 10.95 -2.50 -13.38
N LYS A 17 10.27 -3.64 -13.25
CA LYS A 17 9.02 -3.97 -13.96
C LYS A 17 7.79 -3.48 -13.21
N LEU A 18 7.97 -2.87 -12.04
CA LEU A 18 6.92 -2.44 -11.13
C LEU A 18 6.93 -0.92 -10.98
N GLY A 19 5.75 -0.41 -10.62
CA GLY A 19 5.51 0.97 -10.27
C GLY A 19 5.30 1.19 -8.77
N PRO A 20 5.04 2.44 -8.39
CA PRO A 20 4.83 2.85 -7.02
C PRO A 20 3.61 2.16 -6.41
N TYR A 21 3.82 1.54 -5.25
CA TYR A 21 2.77 0.88 -4.46
C TYR A 21 1.94 -0.14 -5.24
N ASP A 22 2.56 -0.78 -6.23
CA ASP A 22 1.94 -1.87 -6.97
C ASP A 22 1.50 -3.01 -6.05
N GLU A 23 2.22 -3.26 -4.95
CA GLU A 23 2.04 -4.39 -4.03
C GLU A 23 1.79 -5.72 -4.75
N ARG A 24 2.52 -5.94 -5.85
CA ARG A 24 2.28 -7.07 -6.74
C ARG A 24 2.57 -8.38 -6.00
N PRO A 25 1.60 -9.31 -5.90
CA PRO A 25 1.86 -10.64 -5.35
C PRO A 25 2.82 -11.42 -6.25
N MET A 26 3.93 -11.88 -5.69
CA MET A 26 5.00 -12.53 -6.45
C MET A 26 4.92 -14.07 -6.41
N LEU A 27 4.49 -14.66 -5.29
CA LEU A 27 4.54 -16.10 -5.05
C LEU A 27 3.23 -16.80 -5.45
N PRO A 28 3.27 -18.09 -5.86
CA PRO A 28 2.06 -18.84 -6.19
C PRO A 28 1.03 -18.81 -5.05
N ASP A 29 -0.26 -18.85 -5.39
CA ASP A 29 -1.37 -18.77 -4.42
C ASP A 29 -1.32 -19.82 -3.30
N ALA A 30 -0.77 -20.99 -3.61
CA ALA A 30 -0.65 -22.08 -2.65
C ALA A 30 0.33 -21.79 -1.49
N VAL A 31 1.20 -20.78 -1.62
CA VAL A 31 2.18 -20.45 -0.57
C VAL A 31 1.49 -19.71 0.58
N GLN A 32 1.72 -20.17 1.81
CA GLN A 32 1.08 -19.63 3.01
C GLN A 32 1.46 -18.16 3.28
N THR A 33 2.74 -17.82 3.06
CA THR A 33 3.23 -16.45 3.17
C THR A 33 3.35 -15.85 1.78
N GLN A 34 2.50 -14.87 1.48
CA GLN A 34 2.56 -14.12 0.24
C GLN A 34 3.55 -12.97 0.40
N VAL A 35 4.20 -12.62 -0.71
CA VAL A 35 5.08 -11.45 -0.77
C VAL A 35 4.62 -10.53 -1.88
N CYS A 36 4.38 -9.28 -1.51
CA CYS A 36 3.91 -8.20 -2.36
C CYS A 36 5.09 -7.24 -2.61
N LEU A 37 5.51 -7.12 -3.86
CA LEU A 37 6.67 -6.30 -4.23
C LEU A 37 6.21 -4.96 -4.84
N SER A 38 6.88 -3.86 -4.45
CA SER A 38 6.68 -2.53 -5.03
C SER A 38 8.01 -1.81 -5.23
N ARG A 39 8.04 -0.88 -6.19
CA ARG A 39 9.15 0.07 -6.38
C ARG A 39 8.58 1.49 -6.27
N ASN A 40 8.89 2.16 -5.17
CA ASN A 40 8.23 3.39 -4.74
C ASN A 40 9.16 4.59 -4.91
N ASP A 41 8.65 5.71 -5.40
CA ASP A 41 9.41 6.92 -5.72
C ASP A 41 8.79 8.20 -5.12
N GLY A 42 7.75 8.07 -4.30
CA GLY A 42 7.07 9.18 -3.64
C GLY A 42 6.38 8.74 -2.34
N PRO A 43 5.41 9.52 -1.83
CA PRO A 43 4.57 9.12 -0.70
C PRO A 43 3.39 8.23 -1.15
N GLN A 44 3.05 7.24 -0.33
CA GLN A 44 1.84 6.44 -0.53
C GLN A 44 0.63 7.37 -0.40
N PRO A 45 -0.37 7.29 -1.26
CA PRO A 45 -1.44 8.29 -1.28
C PRO A 45 -2.43 8.15 -0.12
N PHE A 46 -2.34 7.07 0.66
CA PHE A 46 -3.19 6.74 1.79
C PHE A 46 -2.40 5.97 2.86
N PHE A 47 -2.99 5.82 4.04
CA PHE A 47 -2.58 4.82 5.02
C PHE A 47 -3.26 3.49 4.68
N LEU A 48 -2.46 2.44 4.48
CA LEU A 48 -2.91 1.08 4.31
C LEU A 48 -3.17 0.44 5.69
N ILE A 49 -4.32 -0.19 5.82
CA ILE A 49 -4.78 -0.93 6.99
C ILE A 49 -5.00 -2.37 6.55
N CYS A 50 -4.29 -3.32 7.16
CA CYS A 50 -4.47 -4.75 6.89
C CYS A 50 -5.19 -5.40 8.09
N GLU A 51 -6.17 -6.28 7.84
CA GLU A 51 -6.82 -7.05 8.93
C GLU A 51 -5.82 -7.92 9.68
N LYS A 52 -4.81 -8.44 8.98
CA LYS A 52 -3.76 -9.29 9.56
C LYS A 52 -2.43 -8.57 9.59
N ASP A 53 -1.57 -9.05 10.49
CA ASP A 53 -0.19 -8.58 10.61
C ASP A 53 0.55 -8.67 9.27
N THR A 54 1.41 -7.68 9.03
CA THR A 54 2.31 -7.68 7.87
C THR A 54 3.73 -7.37 8.29
N LEU A 55 4.68 -7.72 7.43
CA LEU A 55 6.09 -7.37 7.61
C LEU A 55 6.55 -6.59 6.38
N LEU A 56 7.20 -5.45 6.59
CA LEU A 56 7.91 -4.74 5.55
C LEU A 56 9.37 -5.16 5.56
N ALA A 57 9.95 -5.41 4.38
CA ALA A 57 11.38 -5.61 4.20
C ALA A 57 11.89 -4.64 3.13
N VAL A 58 12.90 -3.86 3.49
CA VAL A 58 13.49 -2.82 2.64
C VAL A 58 14.71 -3.37 1.92
N PHE A 59 14.66 -3.42 0.59
CA PHE A 59 15.73 -4.00 -0.23
C PHE A 59 16.70 -2.95 -0.77
N SER A 60 16.21 -1.74 -1.04
CA SER A 60 17.03 -0.61 -1.49
C SER A 60 16.32 0.70 -1.22
N GLY A 61 17.06 1.81 -1.35
CA GLY A 61 16.53 3.14 -1.14
C GLY A 61 16.38 3.48 0.34
N THR A 62 15.81 4.65 0.59
CA THR A 62 15.57 5.20 1.92
C THR A 62 14.17 5.80 1.97
N GLY A 63 13.56 5.74 3.15
CA GLY A 63 12.18 6.19 3.31
C GLY A 63 11.79 6.39 4.76
N LYS A 64 10.49 6.45 4.98
CA LYS A 64 9.85 6.35 6.29
C LYS A 64 8.59 5.49 6.19
N VAL A 65 8.26 4.82 7.27
CA VAL A 65 6.93 4.23 7.49
C VAL A 65 6.29 4.94 8.66
N GLU A 66 5.15 5.56 8.40
CA GLU A 66 4.36 6.29 9.40
C GLU A 66 3.21 5.41 9.88
N PHE A 67 2.84 5.55 11.15
CA PHE A 67 1.70 4.86 11.75
C PHE A 67 0.72 5.89 12.32
N LYS A 68 -0.56 5.50 12.34
CA LYS A 68 -1.60 6.18 13.13
C LYS A 68 -2.08 5.25 14.22
N ASP A 69 -2.57 5.84 15.31
CA ASP A 69 -3.23 5.13 16.41
C ASP A 69 -2.37 4.02 17.05
N THR A 70 -1.04 4.15 16.99
CA THR A 70 -0.08 3.29 17.70
C THR A 70 0.83 4.13 18.60
N GLY A 71 1.60 3.46 19.47
CA GLY A 71 2.60 4.12 20.32
C GLY A 71 3.86 4.60 19.58
N VAL A 72 3.99 4.31 18.29
CA VAL A 72 5.13 4.73 17.46
C VAL A 72 4.60 5.55 16.29
N HIS A 73 5.08 6.78 16.11
CA HIS A 73 4.62 7.62 15.00
C HIS A 73 5.23 7.25 13.66
N TYR A 74 6.52 6.90 13.63
CA TYR A 74 7.20 6.47 12.43
C TYR A 74 8.51 5.72 12.72
N PHE A 75 8.99 4.96 11.73
CA PHE A 75 10.38 4.52 11.62
C PHE A 75 11.00 5.12 10.35
N SER A 76 12.26 5.53 10.43
CA SER A 76 13.10 5.70 9.23
C SER A 76 13.35 4.33 8.61
N LEU A 77 13.51 4.29 7.29
CA LEU A 77 13.75 3.06 6.53
C LEU A 77 15.07 3.14 5.77
N GLU A 78 15.88 2.11 5.95
CA GLU A 78 17.16 1.88 5.28
C GLU A 78 17.24 0.44 4.74
N PRO A 79 18.10 0.13 3.76
CA PRO A 79 18.22 -1.22 3.22
C PRO A 79 18.62 -2.22 4.32
N GLY A 80 17.87 -3.33 4.41
CA GLY A 80 18.03 -4.35 5.45
C GLY A 80 17.03 -4.23 6.60
N ASP A 81 16.32 -3.10 6.72
CA ASP A 81 15.30 -2.93 7.75
C ASP A 81 14.10 -3.85 7.53
N HIS A 82 13.58 -4.34 8.66
CA HIS A 82 12.36 -5.11 8.72
C HIS A 82 11.42 -4.48 9.74
N VAL A 83 10.24 -4.04 9.29
CA VAL A 83 9.26 -3.38 10.15
C VAL A 83 8.01 -4.24 10.26
N TYR A 84 7.73 -4.70 11.47
CA TYR A 84 6.48 -5.36 11.80
C TYR A 84 5.35 -4.33 11.86
N VAL A 85 4.25 -4.62 11.17
CA VAL A 85 3.05 -3.80 11.15
C VAL A 85 1.91 -4.64 11.76
N PRO A 86 1.43 -4.26 12.96
CA PRO A 86 0.32 -4.96 13.60
C PRO A 86 -0.97 -4.88 12.77
N ALA A 87 -1.79 -5.91 12.87
CA ALA A 87 -3.17 -5.93 12.39
C ALA A 87 -3.94 -4.68 12.81
N GLY A 88 -4.65 -4.09 11.85
CA GLY A 88 -5.49 -2.90 12.06
C GLY A 88 -4.72 -1.58 12.19
N ALA A 89 -3.38 -1.60 12.26
CA ALA A 89 -2.60 -0.36 12.34
C ALA A 89 -2.53 0.34 10.97
N PRO A 90 -3.03 1.59 10.83
CA PRO A 90 -2.88 2.35 9.60
C PRO A 90 -1.42 2.71 9.37
N THR A 91 -0.87 2.34 8.21
CA THR A 91 0.52 2.62 7.85
C THR A 91 0.68 3.32 6.51
N ARG A 92 1.55 4.33 6.44
CA ARG A 92 1.85 5.05 5.20
C ARG A 92 3.35 4.97 4.92
N LEU A 93 3.70 4.42 3.76
CA LEU A 93 5.08 4.39 3.30
C LEU A 93 5.41 5.66 2.52
N THR A 94 6.52 6.33 2.83
CA THR A 94 7.03 7.45 2.04
C THR A 94 8.46 7.16 1.61
N ALA A 95 8.68 7.04 0.30
CA ALA A 95 10.00 6.94 -0.28
C ALA A 95 10.68 8.32 -0.29
N LEU A 96 11.88 8.42 0.28
CA LEU A 96 12.74 9.61 0.21
C LEU A 96 13.69 9.54 -0.99
N THR A 97 14.10 8.31 -1.33
CA THR A 97 14.75 7.94 -2.59
C THR A 97 14.00 6.75 -3.19
N GLU A 98 14.23 6.40 -4.45
CA GLU A 98 13.58 5.23 -5.06
C GLU A 98 13.82 3.98 -4.19
N THR A 99 12.75 3.41 -3.65
CA THR A 99 12.79 2.37 -2.61
C THR A 99 12.12 1.10 -3.11
N ILE A 100 12.80 -0.03 -2.97
CA ILE A 100 12.23 -1.35 -3.24
C ILE A 100 11.80 -1.94 -1.90
N ILE A 101 10.49 -2.18 -1.75
CA ILE A 101 9.91 -2.75 -0.53
C ILE A 101 9.14 -4.01 -0.89
N MET A 102 9.33 -5.02 -0.05
CA MET A 102 8.50 -6.21 -0.02
C MET A 102 7.61 -6.18 1.23
N ARG A 103 6.30 -6.34 1.04
CA ARG A 103 5.38 -6.57 2.15
C ARG A 103 5.00 -8.05 2.19
N TYR A 104 5.22 -8.68 3.33
CA TYR A 104 4.74 -10.03 3.59
C TYR A 104 3.30 -9.96 4.08
N LYS A 105 2.42 -10.73 3.46
CA LYS A 105 0.99 -10.86 3.81
C LYS A 105 0.63 -12.33 4.02
N ALA A 106 -0.40 -12.59 4.81
CA ALA A 106 -0.98 -13.93 4.90
C ALA A 106 -1.56 -14.36 3.53
N ARG A 107 -1.64 -15.67 3.27
CA ARG A 107 -2.29 -16.23 2.06
C ARG A 107 -3.71 -15.70 1.87
N GLU A 108 -4.44 -15.60 2.97
CA GLU A 108 -5.78 -15.01 3.02
C GLU A 108 -5.64 -13.71 3.84
N PRO A 109 -5.45 -12.55 3.21
CA PRO A 109 -5.22 -11.29 3.93
C PRO A 109 -6.44 -10.84 4.74
N GLY A 110 -7.65 -11.22 4.31
CA GLY A 110 -8.91 -10.79 4.91
C GLY A 110 -9.35 -9.44 4.35
N LEU A 111 -9.79 -8.54 5.21
CA LEU A 111 -10.12 -7.17 4.86
C LEU A 111 -8.86 -6.32 4.74
N GLU A 112 -8.88 -5.41 3.78
CA GLU A 112 -7.92 -4.31 3.71
C GLU A 112 -8.68 -2.99 3.63
N GLY A 113 -8.03 -1.93 4.08
CA GLY A 113 -8.57 -0.59 4.08
C GLY A 113 -7.54 0.44 3.65
N VAL A 114 -8.01 1.47 2.95
CA VAL A 114 -7.24 2.67 2.64
C VAL A 114 -7.89 3.85 3.32
N ALA A 115 -7.11 4.60 4.09
CA ALA A 115 -7.59 5.72 4.89
C ALA A 115 -6.78 7.00 4.64
N TRP A 116 -7.47 8.13 4.70
CA TRP A 116 -6.90 9.46 4.60
C TRP A 116 -7.11 10.20 5.91
N TYR A 117 -6.10 10.97 6.30
CA TYR A 117 -6.10 11.74 7.52
C TYR A 117 -5.81 13.20 7.19
N CYS A 118 -6.40 14.10 7.96
CA CYS A 118 -6.11 15.52 7.88
C CYS A 118 -4.65 15.78 8.27
N GLU A 119 -3.88 16.45 7.42
CA GLU A 119 -2.49 16.79 7.74
C GLU A 119 -2.37 17.85 8.85
N SER A 120 -3.43 18.65 9.07
CA SER A 120 -3.44 19.70 10.09
C SER A 120 -3.75 19.18 11.50
N CYS A 121 -4.84 18.42 11.67
CA CYS A 121 -5.29 17.96 12.99
C CYS A 121 -5.16 16.45 13.21
N GLY A 122 -4.78 15.69 12.17
CA GLY A 122 -4.61 14.24 12.25
C GLY A 122 -5.90 13.41 12.24
N ALA A 123 -7.08 14.03 12.19
CA ALA A 123 -8.36 13.32 12.16
C ALA A 123 -8.53 12.51 10.87
N GLU A 124 -9.13 11.31 10.97
CA GLU A 124 -9.52 10.53 9.80
C GLU A 124 -10.60 11.26 9.00
N LEU A 125 -10.40 11.35 7.69
CA LEU A 125 -11.32 12.02 6.76
C LEU A 125 -12.25 11.01 6.09
N TYR A 126 -11.65 9.93 5.61
CA TYR A 126 -12.36 8.89 4.88
C TYR A 126 -11.58 7.59 4.94
N ARG A 127 -12.33 6.48 4.91
CA ARG A 127 -11.81 5.13 4.84
C ARG A 127 -12.65 4.32 3.87
N HIS A 128 -11.97 3.63 2.96
CA HIS A 128 -12.56 2.63 2.08
C HIS A 128 -12.06 1.25 2.48
N VAL A 129 -12.97 0.32 2.76
CA VAL A 129 -12.66 -1.06 3.19
C VAL A 129 -13.19 -2.03 2.15
N PHE A 130 -12.40 -3.05 1.83
CA PHE A 130 -12.75 -4.07 0.84
C PHE A 130 -12.26 -5.46 1.27
N ASP A 131 -12.93 -6.49 0.77
CA ASP A 131 -12.58 -7.89 1.03
C ASP A 131 -11.62 -8.40 -0.03
N THR A 132 -10.41 -8.80 0.38
CA THR A 132 -9.38 -9.32 -0.54
C THR A 132 -9.73 -10.67 -1.16
N ALA A 133 -10.73 -11.38 -0.64
CA ALA A 133 -11.28 -12.58 -1.26
C ALA A 133 -12.11 -12.26 -2.52
N GLN A 134 -12.62 -11.04 -2.64
CA GLN A 134 -13.48 -10.61 -3.74
C GLN A 134 -12.83 -9.56 -4.65
N THR A 135 -11.86 -8.82 -4.13
CA THR A 135 -11.26 -7.66 -4.79
C THR A 135 -9.75 -7.72 -4.65
N HIS A 136 -9.01 -7.60 -5.76
CA HIS A 136 -7.56 -7.48 -5.66
C HIS A 136 -7.19 -6.18 -4.93
N PRO A 137 -6.17 -6.15 -4.07
CA PRO A 137 -5.80 -4.93 -3.35
C PRO A 137 -5.65 -3.69 -4.24
N GLN A 138 -5.09 -3.85 -5.43
CA GLN A 138 -4.92 -2.78 -6.41
C GLN A 138 -6.26 -2.16 -6.86
N GLU A 139 -7.31 -2.96 -7.01
CA GLU A 139 -8.66 -2.46 -7.30
C GLU A 139 -9.23 -1.71 -6.11
N GLY A 140 -9.05 -2.23 -4.90
CA GLY A 140 -9.50 -1.57 -3.68
C GLY A 140 -8.79 -0.23 -3.45
N TYR A 141 -7.49 -0.16 -3.76
CA TYR A 141 -6.70 1.07 -3.70
C TYR A 141 -7.22 2.11 -4.69
N LEU A 142 -7.43 1.70 -5.93
CA LEU A 142 -7.96 2.57 -6.98
C LEU A 142 -9.36 3.07 -6.63
N ALA A 143 -10.29 2.16 -6.30
CA ALA A 143 -11.66 2.48 -5.97
C ALA A 143 -11.74 3.41 -4.74
N GLY A 144 -10.90 3.18 -3.73
CA GLY A 144 -10.79 4.06 -2.57
C GLY A 144 -10.35 5.47 -2.95
N CYS A 145 -9.30 5.60 -3.76
CA CYS A 145 -8.81 6.90 -4.21
C CYS A 145 -9.82 7.63 -5.11
N GLU A 146 -10.47 6.94 -6.04
CA GLU A 146 -11.51 7.52 -6.90
C GLU A 146 -12.69 8.00 -6.07
N ALA A 147 -13.13 7.19 -5.11
CA ALA A 147 -14.21 7.53 -4.18
C ALA A 147 -13.84 8.71 -3.27
N PHE A 148 -12.57 8.85 -2.88
CA PHE A 148 -12.06 9.98 -2.11
C PHE A 148 -11.97 11.26 -2.96
N ASN A 149 -11.54 11.14 -4.22
CA ASN A 149 -11.39 12.28 -5.13
C ASN A 149 -12.73 12.85 -5.62
N ALA A 150 -13.72 11.97 -5.85
CA ALA A 150 -15.01 12.35 -6.41
C ALA A 150 -15.90 13.17 -5.47
N ASP A 151 -15.60 13.20 -4.16
CA ASP A 151 -16.43 13.83 -3.14
C ASP A 151 -15.57 14.73 -2.25
N GLU A 152 -15.70 16.06 -2.42
CA GLU A 152 -14.95 17.03 -1.63
C GLU A 152 -15.27 16.92 -0.13
N ALA A 153 -16.49 16.52 0.24
CA ALA A 153 -16.85 16.35 1.66
C ALA A 153 -16.02 15.26 2.35
N ARG A 154 -15.55 14.25 1.60
CA ARG A 154 -14.63 13.22 2.11
C ARG A 154 -13.21 13.73 2.28
N ARG A 155 -12.87 14.85 1.65
CA ARG A 155 -11.55 15.51 1.73
C ARG A 155 -11.55 16.68 2.70
N SER A 156 -12.71 17.20 3.09
CA SER A 156 -12.86 18.31 4.03
C SER A 156 -12.82 17.83 5.48
N CYS A 157 -12.00 18.48 6.30
CA CYS A 157 -11.92 18.24 7.73
C CYS A 157 -12.78 19.24 8.51
N ALA A 158 -13.29 18.82 9.68
CA ALA A 158 -13.96 19.72 10.62
C ALA A 158 -13.06 20.84 11.15
N CYS A 159 -11.73 20.71 11.08
CA CYS A 159 -10.80 21.79 11.43
C CYS A 159 -10.68 22.89 10.35
N GLY A 160 -11.38 22.74 9.23
CA GLY A 160 -11.38 23.68 8.10
C GLY A 160 -10.31 23.41 7.03
N ALA A 161 -9.41 22.46 7.25
CA ALA A 161 -8.46 22.02 6.24
C ALA A 161 -9.11 21.07 5.23
N THR A 162 -8.74 21.18 3.95
CA THR A 162 -9.14 20.25 2.89
C THR A 162 -7.93 19.52 2.33
N HIS A 163 -8.00 18.19 2.28
CA HIS A 163 -6.96 17.36 1.69
C HIS A 163 -6.97 17.50 0.16
N PRO A 164 -5.80 17.63 -0.51
CA PRO A 164 -5.74 17.66 -1.97
C PRO A 164 -6.29 16.34 -2.57
N PRO A 165 -6.82 16.35 -3.80
CA PRO A 165 -7.14 15.10 -4.47
C PRO A 165 -5.85 14.27 -4.67
N VAL A 166 -6.00 12.95 -4.63
CA VAL A 166 -4.92 12.01 -4.95
C VAL A 166 -4.66 12.07 -6.45
N ASP A 167 -3.41 12.35 -6.86
CA ASP A 167 -2.98 12.15 -8.24
C ASP A 167 -2.82 10.65 -8.52
N LEU A 168 -3.61 10.13 -9.47
CA LEU A 168 -3.63 8.72 -9.85
C LEU A 168 -2.72 8.40 -11.03
N ALA A 169 -2.22 9.39 -11.76
CA ALA A 169 -1.42 9.19 -12.96
C ALA A 169 -0.17 8.31 -12.77
N PRO A 170 0.53 8.36 -11.61
CA PRO A 170 1.71 7.51 -11.38
C PRO A 170 1.41 6.02 -11.16
N TYR A 171 0.16 5.66 -10.83
CA TYR A 171 -0.18 4.30 -10.42
C TYR A 171 -0.78 3.49 -11.57
N ARG A 172 -0.37 2.23 -11.67
CA ARG A 172 -0.86 1.28 -12.69
C ARG A 172 -1.81 0.23 -12.13
N TRP A 173 -2.48 0.55 -11.02
CA TRP A 173 -3.32 -0.39 -10.29
C TRP A 173 -4.40 -1.05 -11.14
N ALA A 174 -5.09 -0.29 -12.00
CA ALA A 174 -6.09 -0.82 -12.92
C ALA A 174 -5.51 -1.88 -13.87
N GLU A 175 -4.35 -1.58 -14.47
CA GLU A 175 -3.64 -2.49 -15.37
C GLU A 175 -3.21 -3.76 -14.63
N LEU A 176 -2.57 -3.59 -13.46
CA LEU A 176 -2.05 -4.69 -12.66
C LEU A 176 -3.17 -5.62 -12.20
N ALA A 177 -4.30 -5.06 -11.75
CA ALA A 177 -5.44 -5.88 -11.36
C ALA A 177 -6.03 -6.66 -12.54
N GLY A 178 -6.16 -6.04 -13.71
CA GLY A 178 -6.55 -6.73 -14.94
C GLY A 178 -5.59 -7.87 -15.32
N GLN A 179 -4.30 -7.71 -15.08
CA GLN A 179 -3.29 -8.74 -15.32
C GLN A 179 -3.31 -9.89 -14.30
N LEU A 180 -3.75 -9.62 -13.06
CA LEU A 180 -3.87 -10.63 -11.99
C LEU A 180 -5.12 -11.51 -12.15
N ARG A 181 -6.16 -11.00 -12.81
CA ARG A 181 -7.38 -11.75 -13.15
C ARG A 181 -7.22 -12.66 -14.37
N ALA A 182 -6.35 -12.29 -15.29
CA ALA A 182 -6.12 -13.00 -16.56
C ALA A 182 -5.25 -14.26 -16.37
#